data_AF-A0A1I8C537-F1
#
_entry.id   AF-A0A1I8C537-F1
#
_cell.length_a   1.000
_cell.length_b   1.000
_cell.length_c   1.000
_cell.angle_alpha   90.00
_cell.angle_beta   90.00
_cell.angle_gamma   90.00
#
_symmetry.space_group_name_H-M   'P 1'
#
loop_
_entity.id
_entity.type
_entity.pdbx_description
1 polymer ?
#
loop_
_entity_poly.entity_id
_entity_poly.type
_entity_poly.pdbx_seq_one_letter_code
_entity_poly.pdbx_strand_id
1 'polypeptide(L)'
;MLGAKMVEDCGVGGPVKMAFSDRQCLIKFGLLPDHVDLKRGNGYGRINFIRPTFQLQEVEKKICETDPDFIYKSALCTEDGYHILVLEDPNNHEIAFIGGEKYLSHHSTPDPAAEQKLLKAIKQEKDS
;
A
#
# COMPACT_ATOMS: atom_id res chain seq x y z
N MET A 1 1.77 14.03 -5.66
CA MET A 1 2.57 13.57 -4.50
C MET A 1 1.65 13.09 -3.38
N LEU A 2 2.01 11.98 -2.72
CA LEU A 2 1.17 11.28 -1.73
C LEU A 2 0.92 12.06 -0.42
N GLY A 3 1.67 13.13 -0.15
CA GLY A 3 1.54 13.96 1.06
C GLY A 3 2.40 13.53 2.24
N ALA A 4 3.27 12.53 2.06
CA ALA A 4 4.29 12.16 3.05
C ALA A 4 5.39 13.23 3.15
N LYS A 5 5.92 13.43 4.35
CA LYS A 5 7.04 14.33 4.63
C LYS A 5 8.33 13.53 4.77
N MET A 6 9.43 14.07 4.26
CA MET A 6 10.75 13.50 4.50
C MET A 6 11.14 13.74 5.96
N VAL A 7 11.58 12.66 6.63
CA VAL A 7 12.01 12.69 8.04
C VAL A 7 13.47 12.32 8.23
N GLU A 8 14.08 11.66 7.24
CA GLU A 8 15.49 11.30 7.24
C GLU A 8 16.01 11.30 5.80
N ASP A 9 17.18 11.92 5.61
CA ASP A 9 17.93 11.94 4.36
C ASP A 9 19.37 11.56 4.67
N CYS A 10 19.82 10.43 4.11
CA CYS A 10 21.18 9.93 4.32
C CYS A 10 22.21 10.54 3.36
N GLY A 11 21.86 11.54 2.56
CA GLY A 11 22.74 12.22 1.62
C GLY A 11 22.82 11.53 0.25
N VAL A 12 23.75 11.98 -0.60
CA VAL A 12 23.85 11.57 -2.01
C VAL A 12 23.98 10.05 -2.14
N GLY A 13 23.03 9.43 -2.83
CA GLY A 13 22.98 7.98 -3.02
C GLY A 13 22.47 7.18 -1.83
N GLY A 14 22.22 7.83 -0.69
CA GLY A 14 21.67 7.22 0.51
C GLY A 14 20.14 7.05 0.43
N PRO A 15 19.56 6.20 1.31
CA PRO A 15 18.11 6.08 1.40
C PRO A 15 17.47 7.33 2.01
N VAL A 16 16.21 7.56 1.65
CA VAL A 16 15.35 8.58 2.26
C VAL A 16 14.19 7.92 2.98
N LYS A 17 13.79 8.46 4.13
CA LYS A 17 12.60 8.00 4.88
C LYS A 17 11.51 9.04 4.84
N MET A 18 10.30 8.58 4.55
CA MET A 18 9.10 9.38 4.43
C MET A 18 8.09 8.95 5.50
N ALA A 19 7.41 9.91 6.11
CA ALA A 19 6.40 9.70 7.15
C ALA A 19 5.12 10.48 6.85
N PHE A 20 3.98 9.90 7.21
CA PHE A 20 2.69 10.61 7.25
C PHE A 20 2.38 11.17 8.64
N SER A 21 2.85 10.50 9.68
CA SER A 21 2.86 10.98 11.06
C SER A 21 3.97 10.31 11.86
N ASP A 22 4.26 10.83 13.04
CA ASP A 22 5.20 10.30 14.03
C ASP A 22 4.81 8.94 14.64
N ARG A 23 3.53 8.55 14.50
CA ARG A 23 2.98 7.30 15.07
C ARG A 23 2.66 6.23 14.03
N GLN A 24 3.04 6.44 12.77
CA GLN A 24 2.77 5.51 11.67
C GLN A 24 4.06 4.88 11.14
N CYS A 25 3.89 3.80 10.36
CA CYS A 25 4.99 3.18 9.65
C CYS A 25 5.66 4.17 8.69
N LEU A 26 6.98 4.04 8.52
CA LEU A 26 7.79 4.84 7.62
C LEU A 26 7.98 4.12 6.29
N ILE A 27 8.09 4.89 5.21
CA ILE A 27 8.46 4.36 3.90
C ILE A 27 9.90 4.75 3.63
N LYS A 28 10.77 3.76 3.44
CA LYS A 28 12.17 3.99 3.06
C LYS A 28 12.33 3.74 1.57
N PHE A 29 12.74 4.78 0.84
CA PHE A 29 13.16 4.66 -0.55
C PHE A 29 14.67 4.53 -0.57
N GLY A 30 15.19 3.60 -1.35
CA GLY A 30 16.62 3.42 -1.56
C GLY A 30 16.90 3.30 -3.04
N LEU A 31 17.93 4.00 -3.50
CA LEU A 31 18.42 3.84 -4.86
C LEU A 31 19.10 2.47 -4.98
N LEU A 32 18.83 1.79 -6.08
CA LEU A 32 19.58 0.62 -6.48
C LEU A 32 20.89 1.08 -7.16
N PRO A 33 21.98 0.29 -7.08
CA PRO A 33 23.17 0.57 -7.87
C PRO A 33 22.86 0.61 -9.37
N ASP A 34 23.57 1.44 -10.14
CA ASP A 34 23.34 1.74 -11.57
C ASP A 34 23.33 0.53 -12.54
N HIS A 35 23.62 -0.67 -12.04
CA HIS A 35 23.69 -1.92 -12.82
C HIS A 35 22.81 -3.04 -12.24
N VAL A 36 21.90 -2.71 -11.33
CA VAL A 36 20.98 -3.67 -10.73
C VAL A 36 19.59 -3.47 -11.32
N ASP A 37 19.19 -4.42 -12.17
CA ASP A 37 17.80 -4.53 -12.60
C ASP A 37 16.95 -5.15 -11.48
N LEU A 38 15.92 -4.43 -11.04
CA LEU A 38 15.00 -4.90 -10.01
C LEU A 38 14.09 -6.01 -10.56
N LYS A 39 14.49 -7.27 -10.36
CA LYS A 39 13.67 -8.45 -10.72
C LYS A 39 12.64 -8.74 -9.63
N ARG A 40 11.44 -8.19 -9.77
CA ARG A 40 10.32 -8.41 -8.82
C ARG A 40 9.74 -9.82 -8.85
N GLY A 41 9.88 -10.53 -9.98
CA GLY A 41 9.27 -11.86 -10.18
C GLY A 41 7.77 -11.83 -9.85
N ASN A 42 7.29 -12.85 -9.15
CA ASN A 42 5.89 -12.93 -8.66
C ASN A 42 5.74 -12.47 -7.20
N GLY A 43 6.81 -12.01 -6.56
CA GLY A 43 6.85 -11.64 -5.14
C GLY A 43 6.62 -10.15 -4.88
N TYR A 44 6.02 -9.42 -5.81
CA TYR A 44 5.71 -8.01 -5.60
C TYR A 44 4.47 -7.84 -4.73
N GLY A 45 4.51 -6.84 -3.86
CA GLY A 45 3.42 -6.48 -2.98
C GLY A 45 2.86 -5.10 -3.30
N ARG A 46 1.76 -4.79 -2.62
CA ARG A 46 1.09 -3.49 -2.67
C ARG A 46 1.17 -2.82 -1.31
N ILE A 47 1.38 -1.51 -1.30
CA ILE A 47 1.24 -0.71 -0.08
C ILE A 47 -0.17 -0.13 -0.04
N ASN A 48 -0.87 -0.31 1.08
CA ASN A 48 -2.23 0.17 1.27
C ASN A 48 -2.26 1.35 2.24
N PHE A 49 -2.95 2.43 1.85
CA PHE A 49 -3.27 3.57 2.68
C PHE A 49 -4.77 3.66 2.89
N ILE A 50 -5.19 3.93 4.12
CA ILE A 50 -6.59 4.15 4.44
C ILE A 50 -6.89 5.63 4.43
N ARG A 51 -7.97 6.03 3.75
CA ARG A 51 -8.50 7.40 3.77
C ARG A 51 -10.03 7.39 3.88
N PRO A 52 -10.66 8.52 4.29
CA PRO A 52 -12.10 8.67 4.16
C PRO A 52 -12.55 8.40 2.71
N THR A 53 -13.66 7.67 2.54
CA THR A 53 -14.11 7.22 1.20
C THR A 53 -14.36 8.40 0.26
N PHE A 54 -14.97 9.47 0.75
CA PHE A 54 -15.27 10.66 -0.05
C PHE A 54 -14.02 11.32 -0.67
N GLN A 55 -12.86 11.06 -0.09
CA GLN A 55 -11.59 11.65 -0.46
C GLN A 55 -10.91 10.91 -1.63
N LEU A 56 -11.37 9.71 -2.02
CA LEU A 56 -10.72 8.91 -3.07
C LEU A 56 -10.84 9.53 -4.46
N GLN A 57 -12.03 10.03 -4.82
CA GLN A 57 -12.25 10.72 -6.10
C GLN A 57 -11.37 11.98 -6.23
N GLU A 58 -11.14 12.67 -5.12
CA GLU A 58 -10.24 13.83 -5.10
C GLU A 58 -8.78 13.42 -5.36
N VAL A 59 -8.33 12.27 -4.84
CA VAL A 59 -6.99 11.74 -5.17
C VAL A 59 -6.89 11.44 -6.64
N GLU A 60 -7.83 10.65 -7.16
CA GLU A 60 -7.81 10.23 -8.55
C GLU A 60 -7.76 11.43 -9.48
N LYS A 61 -8.60 12.45 -9.24
CA LYS A 61 -8.58 13.69 -10.00
C LYS A 61 -7.21 14.38 -9.96
N LYS A 62 -6.63 14.58 -8.77
CA LYS A 62 -5.32 15.24 -8.63
C LYS A 62 -4.19 14.47 -9.31
N ILE A 63 -4.23 13.15 -9.25
CA ILE A 63 -3.23 12.31 -9.92
C ILE A 63 -3.42 12.40 -11.43
N CYS A 64 -4.64 12.26 -11.94
CA CYS A 64 -4.96 12.38 -13.36
C CYS A 64 -4.55 13.76 -13.95
N GLU A 65 -4.70 14.84 -13.18
CA GLU A 65 -4.23 16.18 -13.55
C GLU A 65 -2.69 16.31 -13.57
N THR A 66 -1.97 15.48 -12.81
CA THR A 66 -0.50 15.50 -12.75
C THR A 66 0.10 14.59 -13.81
N ASP A 67 -0.34 13.34 -13.82
CA ASP A 67 0.05 12.29 -14.75
C ASP A 67 -0.99 11.14 -14.69
N PRO A 68 -1.83 10.96 -15.74
CA PRO A 68 -2.84 9.91 -15.76
C PRO A 68 -2.24 8.50 -15.80
N ASP A 69 -0.99 8.33 -16.23
CA ASP A 69 -0.35 7.01 -16.35
C ASP A 69 -0.08 6.37 -14.97
N PHE A 70 -0.14 7.15 -13.89
CA PHE A 70 -0.09 6.62 -12.52
C PHE A 70 -1.39 5.94 -12.07
N ILE A 71 -2.51 6.09 -12.80
CA ILE A 71 -3.76 5.42 -12.45
C ILE A 71 -3.75 3.99 -13.00
N TYR A 72 -3.49 3.01 -12.12
CA TYR A 72 -3.59 1.60 -12.48
C TYR A 72 -5.04 1.09 -12.48
N LYS A 73 -5.84 1.50 -11.48
CA LYS A 73 -7.29 1.23 -11.39
C LYS A 73 -8.01 2.40 -10.76
N SER A 74 -8.96 2.98 -11.51
CA SER A 74 -9.86 4.04 -11.04
C SER A 74 -10.61 3.69 -9.76
N ALA A 75 -11.05 4.72 -9.03
CA ALA A 75 -11.78 4.53 -7.79
C ALA A 75 -13.10 3.79 -8.03
N LEU A 76 -13.25 2.60 -7.42
CA LEU A 76 -14.45 1.77 -7.55
C LEU A 76 -14.80 1.09 -6.22
N CYS A 77 -16.06 0.66 -6.11
CA CYS A 77 -16.55 -0.14 -5.01
C CYS A 77 -16.24 -1.63 -5.29
N THR A 78 -15.60 -2.32 -4.35
CA THR A 78 -15.31 -3.76 -4.44
C THR A 78 -16.56 -4.60 -4.24
N GLU A 79 -16.48 -5.90 -4.52
CA GLU A 79 -17.59 -6.84 -4.23
C GLU A 79 -17.91 -6.91 -2.73
N ASP A 80 -16.88 -6.81 -1.90
CA ASP A 80 -17.00 -6.67 -0.44
C ASP A 80 -17.53 -5.30 0.00
N GLY A 81 -17.70 -4.40 -0.96
CA GLY A 81 -18.36 -3.10 -0.91
C GLY A 81 -17.59 -1.97 -0.24
N TYR A 82 -16.27 -2.10 -0.08
CA TYR A 82 -15.41 -0.96 0.27
C TYR A 82 -14.85 -0.32 -1.00
N HIS A 83 -14.43 0.95 -0.94
CA HIS A 83 -13.89 1.62 -2.12
C HIS A 83 -12.37 1.50 -2.19
N ILE A 84 -11.83 1.36 -3.41
CA ILE A 84 -10.40 1.29 -3.65
C ILE A 84 -10.01 2.06 -4.91
N LEU A 85 -8.89 2.79 -4.85
CA LEU A 85 -8.17 3.41 -5.96
C LEU A 85 -6.77 2.80 -5.98
N VAL A 86 -6.29 2.31 -7.11
CA VAL A 86 -4.94 1.74 -7.23
C VAL A 86 -4.09 2.59 -8.16
N LEU A 87 -2.93 2.98 -7.68
CA LEU A 87 -1.90 3.69 -8.41
C LEU A 87 -0.72 2.76 -8.70
N GLU A 88 0.03 3.09 -9.74
CA GLU A 88 1.33 2.51 -10.04
C GLU A 88 2.36 3.64 -10.05
N ASP A 89 3.45 3.48 -9.30
CA ASP A 89 4.55 4.45 -9.31
C ASP A 89 5.47 4.24 -10.53
N PRO A 90 6.40 5.18 -10.82
CA PRO A 90 7.33 5.03 -11.96
C PRO A 90 8.21 3.76 -11.96
N ASN A 91 8.28 3.03 -10.85
CA ASN A 91 9.04 1.78 -10.71
C ASN A 91 8.13 0.55 -10.62
N ASN A 92 6.87 0.68 -11.06
CA ASN A 92 5.85 -0.36 -11.06
C ASN A 92 5.49 -0.88 -9.65
N HIS A 93 5.62 -0.04 -8.61
CA HIS A 93 5.09 -0.33 -7.30
C HIS A 93 3.61 -0.01 -7.25
N GLU A 94 2.79 -0.99 -6.87
CA GLU A 94 1.38 -0.76 -6.64
C GLU A 94 1.13 -0.08 -5.29
N ILE A 95 0.28 0.96 -5.31
CA ILE A 95 -0.15 1.72 -4.14
C ILE A 95 -1.67 1.79 -4.16
N ALA A 96 -2.36 1.27 -3.14
CA ALA A 96 -3.80 1.42 -3.03
C ALA A 96 -4.21 2.42 -1.96
N PHE A 97 -5.21 3.24 -2.30
CA PHE A 97 -5.99 4.02 -1.36
C PHE A 97 -7.33 3.33 -1.14
N ILE A 98 -7.61 2.99 0.12
CA ILE A 98 -8.80 2.25 0.54
C ILE A 98 -9.72 3.19 1.34
N GLY A 99 -11.00 3.16 1.02
CA GLY A 99 -12.06 3.83 1.76
C GLY A 99 -12.25 3.21 3.14
N GLY A 100 -11.95 3.97 4.18
CA GLY A 100 -11.73 3.44 5.53
C GLY A 100 -12.99 2.98 6.26
N GLU A 101 -14.14 3.60 6.04
CA GLU A 101 -15.33 3.44 6.86
C GLU A 101 -15.82 1.98 6.89
N LYS A 102 -15.97 1.36 5.72
CA LYS A 102 -16.39 -0.04 5.62
C LYS A 102 -15.22 -1.01 5.80
N TYR A 103 -14.04 -0.66 5.30
CA TYR A 103 -12.86 -1.52 5.42
C TYR A 103 -12.46 -1.74 6.88
N LEU A 104 -12.40 -0.68 7.68
CA LEU A 104 -12.00 -0.78 9.08
C LEU A 104 -13.02 -1.55 9.93
N SER A 105 -14.31 -1.37 9.66
CA SER A 105 -15.38 -1.97 10.46
C SER A 105 -15.62 -3.46 10.14
N HIS A 106 -15.34 -3.90 8.91
CA HIS A 106 -15.69 -5.26 8.45
C HIS A 106 -14.49 -6.12 8.04
N HIS A 107 -13.38 -5.51 7.64
CA HIS A 107 -12.23 -6.22 7.05
C HIS A 107 -10.94 -6.12 7.85
N SER A 108 -10.84 -5.13 8.76
CA SER A 108 -9.66 -4.93 9.61
C SER A 108 -9.91 -5.29 11.08
N THR A 109 -11.06 -5.87 11.40
CA THR A 109 -11.38 -6.31 12.76
C THR A 109 -10.54 -7.54 13.11
N PRO A 110 -9.82 -7.57 14.24
CA PRO A 110 -9.09 -8.75 14.66
C PRO A 110 -10.01 -9.96 14.78
N ASP A 111 -9.67 -11.07 14.13
CA ASP A 111 -10.36 -12.34 14.32
C ASP A 111 -9.86 -12.99 15.62
N PRO A 112 -10.70 -13.13 16.66
CA PRO A 112 -10.27 -13.72 17.94
C PRO A 112 -9.85 -15.19 17.81
N ALA A 113 -10.27 -15.88 16.74
CA ALA A 113 -9.89 -17.26 16.46
C ALA A 113 -8.68 -17.38 15.52
N ALA A 114 -8.07 -16.27 15.09
CA ALA A 114 -6.98 -16.27 14.11
C ALA A 114 -5.82 -17.18 14.52
N GLU A 115 -5.37 -17.07 15.77
CA GLU A 115 -4.25 -17.88 16.29
C GLU A 115 -4.59 -19.37 16.32
N GLN A 116 -5.79 -19.74 16.77
CA GLN A 116 -6.22 -21.14 16.79
C GLN A 116 -6.31 -21.73 15.39
N LYS A 117 -6.85 -20.98 14.42
CA LYS A 117 -6.92 -21.38 13.02
C LYS A 117 -5.52 -21.57 12.42
N LEU A 118 -4.60 -20.64 12.70
CA LEU A 118 -3.22 -20.71 12.25
C LEU A 118 -2.51 -21.96 12.79
N LEU A 119 -2.59 -22.21 14.11
CA LEU A 119 -1.98 -23.37 14.74
C LEU A 119 -2.57 -24.69 14.20
N LYS A 120 -3.88 -24.73 13.94
CA LYS A 120 -4.54 -25.89 13.33
C LYS A 120 -4.03 -26.16 11.92
N ALA A 121 -3.88 -25.13 11.09
CA ALA A 121 -3.37 -25.26 9.72
C ALA A 121 -1.92 -25.77 9.72
N ILE A 122 -1.05 -25.21 10.57
CA ILE A 122 0.34 -25.65 10.72
C ILE A 122 0.41 -27.13 11.13
N LYS A 123 -0.46 -27.56 12.06
CA LYS A 123 -0.49 -28.97 12.48
C LYS A 123 -0.94 -29.90 11.35
N GLN A 124 -1.97 -29.53 10.61
CA GLN A 124 -2.46 -30.32 9.48
C GLN A 124 -1.42 -30.47 8.36
N GLU A 125 -0.64 -29.43 8.10
CA GLU A 125 0.47 -29.49 7.14
C GLU A 125 1.60 -30.42 7.61
N LYS A 126 1.95 -30.42 8.90
CA LYS A 126 2.99 -31.30 9.45
C LYS A 126 2.59 -32.78 9.48
N ASP A 127 1.30 -33.06 9.56
CA ASP A 127 0.74 -34.42 9.60
C ASP A 127 0.40 -34.95 8.19
N SER A 128 0.66 -34.17 7.12
CA SER A 128 0.46 -34.52 5.69
C SER A 128 1.78 -34.88 5.01
#